data_AF-A0A6I7TL36-F1
#
_entry.id   AF-A0A6I7TL36-F1
#
_cell.length_a   1.000
_cell.length_b   1.000
_cell.length_c   1.000
_cell.angle_alpha   90.00
_cell.angle_beta   90.00
_cell.angle_gamma   90.00
#
_symmetry.space_group_name_H-M   'P 1'
#
loop_
_entity.id
_entity.type
_entity.pdbx_description
1 polymer ?
#
loop_
_entity_poly.entity_id
_entity_poly.type
_entity_poly.pdbx_seq_one_letter_code
_entity_poly.pdbx_strand_id
1 'polypeptide(L)' 'MRFVVAFFWTFLLTQMACYIVGAMNGAGYDLQTSVIMGFIITAAVIVLGEIMPVKQDASQH' A
#
# COMPACT_ATOMS: atom_id res chain seq x y z
N MET A 1 -9.64 -5.49 -12.44
CA MET A 1 -9.94 -6.08 -11.11
C MET A 1 -8.69 -6.25 -10.25
N ARG A 2 -7.59 -6.84 -10.74
CA ARG A 2 -6.36 -7.07 -9.95
C ARG A 2 -5.71 -5.79 -9.38
N PHE A 3 -5.67 -4.70 -10.14
CA PHE A 3 -5.08 -3.43 -9.67
C PHE A 3 -5.89 -2.74 -8.56
N VAL A 4 -7.22 -2.76 -8.64
CA VAL A 4 -8.10 -2.19 -7.61
C VAL A 4 -8.02 -2.99 -6.31
N VAL A 5 -7.95 -4.32 -6.41
CA VAL A 5 -7.77 -5.20 -5.24
C VAL A 5 -6.38 -5.04 -4.63
N ALA A 6 -5.33 -4.88 -5.45
CA ALA A 6 -3.98 -4.61 -4.97
C ALA A 6 -3.86 -3.23 -4.29
N PHE A 7 -4.52 -2.20 -4.83
CA PHE A 7 -4.63 -0.88 -4.22
C PHE A 7 -5.28 -0.98 -2.83
N PHE A 8 -6.42 -1.67 -2.74
CA PHE A 8 -7.15 -1.81 -1.49
C PHE A 8 -6.33 -2.56 -0.43
N TRP A 9 -5.67 -3.67 -0.80
CA TRP A 9 -4.82 -4.43 0.11
C TRP A 9 -3.57 -3.69 0.55
N THR A 10 -2.91 -2.99 -0.38
CA THR A 10 -1.72 -2.20 -0.04
C THR A 10 -2.07 -1.03 0.88
N PHE A 11 -3.20 -0.35 0.64
CA PHE A 11 -3.69 0.70 1.54
C PHE A 11 -4.04 0.16 2.94
N LEU A 12 -4.71 -0.98 3.03
CA LEU A 12 -5.03 -1.61 4.32
C LEU A 12 -3.76 -2.00 5.11
N LEU A 13 -2.79 -2.64 4.45
CA LEU A 13 -1.52 -3.03 5.07
C LEU A 13 -0.70 -1.83 5.51
N THR A 14 -0.73 -0.74 4.75
CA THR A 14 0.00 0.49 5.07
C THR A 14 -0.54 1.17 6.32
N GLN A 15 -1.86 1.15 6.55
CA GLN A 15 -2.45 1.70 7.79
C GLN A 15 -1.99 0.90 9.01
N MET A 16 -1.92 -0.42 8.89
CA MET A 16 -1.40 -1.28 9.97
C MET A 16 0.09 -1.07 10.21
N ALA A 17 0.90 -0.90 9.16
CA ALA A 17 2.31 -0.57 9.30
C ALA A 17 2.50 0.79 10.01
N CYS A 18 1.71 1.80 9.65
CA CYS A 18 1.77 3.12 10.28
C CYS A 18 1.32 3.07 11.76
N TYR A 19 0.32 2.24 12.08
CA TYR A 19 -0.06 1.94 13.46
C TYR A 19 1.09 1.33 14.27
N ILE A 20 1.81 0.35 13.71
CA ILE A 20 2.97 -0.27 14.36
C ILE A 20 4.08 0.76 14.59
N VAL A 21 4.39 1.60 13.59
CA VAL A 21 5.41 2.66 13.72
C VAL A 21 5.04 3.69 14.79
N GLY A 22 3.76 4.06 14.89
CA GLY A 22 3.26 4.90 15.98
C GLY A 22 3.45 4.25 17.35
N ALA A 23 3.07 2.98 17.48
CA ALA A 23 3.26 2.20 18.70
C ALA A 23 4.74 2.05 19.09
N MET A 24 5.64 1.90 18.10
CA MET A 24 7.09 1.84 18.31
C MET A 24 7.68 3.16 18.81
N ASN A 25 7.12 4.29 18.39
CA ASN A 25 7.55 5.62 18.83
C ASN A 25 6.94 6.04 20.17
N GLY A 26 6.11 5.20 20.81
CA GLY A 26 5.41 5.52 22.06
C GLY A 26 4.43 6.70 21.94
N ALA A 27 4.09 7.09 20.70
CA ALA A 27 3.20 8.20 20.38
C ALA A 27 1.80 7.67 20.06
N GLY A 28 0.77 8.45 20.39
CA GLY A 28 -0.61 8.13 20.03
C GLY A 28 -0.77 7.97 18.52
N TYR A 29 -1.65 7.06 18.10
CA TYR A 29 -1.95 6.84 16.69
C TYR A 29 -2.60 8.09 16.09
N ASP A 30 -1.85 8.81 15.27
CA ASP A 30 -2.38 9.94 14.51
C ASP A 30 -2.93 9.44 13.17
N LEU A 31 -4.26 9.46 13.07
CA LEU A 31 -5.01 9.08 11.88
C LEU A 31 -4.68 9.96 10.68
N GLN A 32 -4.39 11.26 10.90
CA GLN A 32 -4.12 12.20 9.83
C GLN A 32 -2.77 11.88 9.15
N THR A 33 -1.74 11.63 9.96
CA THR A 33 -0.40 11.26 9.46
C THR A 33 -0.42 9.91 8.76
N SER A 34 -1.20 8.96 9.29
CA SER A 34 -1.31 7.60 8.73
C SER A 34 -2.05 7.57 7.40
N VAL A 35 -3.09 8.41 7.23
CA VAL A 35 -3.81 8.54 5.95
C VAL A 35 -2.94 9.22 4.88
N ILE A 36 -2.18 10.25 5.25
CA ILE A 36 -1.26 10.93 4.32
C ILE A 36 -0.16 9.99 3.86
N MET A 37 0.48 9.26 4.79
CA MET A 37 1.49 8.26 4.45
C MET A 37 0.91 7.13 3.61
N GLY A 38 -0.34 6.75 3.86
CA GLY A 38 -1.00 5.72 3.07
C GLY A 38 -1.25 6.13 1.63
N PHE A 39 -1.67 7.38 1.37
CA PHE A 39 -1.77 7.89 0.01
C PHE A 39 -0.41 7.88 -0.71
N ILE A 40 0.67 8.25 -0.03
CA ILE A 40 2.03 8.26 -0.60
C ILE A 40 2.48 6.85 -0.97
N ILE A 41 2.34 5.88 -0.06
CA ILE A 41 2.74 4.50 -0.33
C ILE A 41 1.90 3.88 -1.43
N THR A 42 0.59 4.10 -1.41
CA THR A 42 -0.28 3.56 -2.45
C THR A 42 0.01 4.18 -3.82
N ALA A 43 0.31 5.48 -3.90
CA ALA A 43 0.78 6.10 -5.13
C ALA A 43 2.09 5.48 -5.62
N ALA A 44 3.06 5.24 -4.72
CA ALA A 44 4.31 4.55 -5.06
C ALA A 44 4.06 3.13 -5.59
N VAL A 45 3.15 2.36 -4.98
CA VAL A 45 2.79 1.01 -5.43
C VAL A 45 2.16 1.02 -6.84
N ILE A 46 1.32 2.00 -7.16
CA ILE A 46 0.76 2.14 -8.52
C ILE A 46 1.88 2.41 -9.52
N VAL A 47 2.77 3.36 -9.22
CA VAL A 47 3.89 3.71 -10.11
C VAL A 47 4.81 2.50 -10.30
N LEU A 48 5.12 1.77 -9.22
CA LEU A 48 5.89 0.52 -9.25
C LEU A 48 5.20 -0.57 -10.09
N GLY A 49 3.86 -0.63 -10.06
CA GLY A 49 3.07 -1.54 -10.87
C GLY A 49 3.08 -1.21 -12.37
N GLU A 50 3.15 0.08 -12.72
CA GLU A 50 3.23 0.55 -14.12
C GLU A 50 4.62 0.37 -14.71
N ILE A 51 5.69 0.60 -13.92
CA ILE A 51 7.07 0.38 -14.39
C ILE A 51 7.47 -1.09 -14.40
N MET A 52 6.79 -1.96 -13.64
CA MET A 52 7.00 -3.40 -13.74
C MET A 52 6.39 -3.90 -15.05
N PRO A 53 7.19 -4.39 -16.01
CA PRO A 53 6.63 -5.09 -17.16
C PRO A 53 6.05 -6.40 -16.63
N VAL A 54 4.74 -6.43 -16.39
CA VAL A 54 4.03 -7.67 -16.09
C VAL A 54 4.18 -8.55 -17.32
N LYS A 55 5.10 -9.50 -17.25
CA LYS A 55 5.22 -10.55 -18.24
C LYS A 55 3.91 -11.33 -18.17
N GLN A 56 3.12 -11.23 -19.23
CA GLN A 56 1.86 -11.94 -19.41
C GLN A 56 2.15 -13.42 -19.65
N ASP A 57 2.69 -14.11 -18.64
CA ASP A 57 2.76 -15.57 -18.59
C ASP A 57 1.75 -16.04 -17.55
N ALA A 58 0.48 -15.70 -17.80
CA ALA A 58 -0.67 -16.44 -17.29
C ALA A 58 -1.37 -17.08 -18.49
N SER A 59 -0.59 -17.80 -19.30
CA SER A 59 -1.10 -18.78 -20.22
C SER A 59 -1.81 -19.85 -19.40
N GLN A 60 -3.13 -19.92 -19.59
CA GLN A 60 -3.90 -21.15 -19.73
C GLN A 60 -3.44 -22.29 -18.80
N HIS A 61 -4.10 -22.45 -17.66
CA HIS A 61 -4.51 -23.77 -17.15
C HIS A 61 -5.54 -23.61 -16.02
#